data_AF-A0A644UEA3-F1
#
_entry.id   AF-A0A644UEA3-F1
#
_cell.length_a   1.000
_cell.length_b   1.000
_cell.length_c   1.000
_cell.angle_alpha   90.00
_cell.angle_beta   90.00
_cell.angle_gamma   90.00
#
_symmetry.space_group_name_H-M   'P 1'
#
loop_
_entity.id
_entity.type
_entity.pdbx_description
1 polymer ?
#
loop_
_entity_poly.entity_id
_entity_poly.type
_entity_poly.pdbx_seq_one_letter_code
_entity_poly.pdbx_strand_id
1 'polypeptide(L)'
;MKKVLLIIVLLSFLSCSKKESTNKDIIPKENLAAIIADVQKAQALVNIKQDSNMTIRNLRLKEYNEEILKKHKISEDKYNKSIEYYSSNQKEFSILLDMVSKKLN
;
A
#
# COMPACT_ATOMS: atom_id res chain seq x y z
N MET A 1 -24.42 37.22 -0.01
CA MET A 1 -23.96 36.49 1.19
C MET A 1 -24.03 34.97 1.05
N LYS A 2 -25.02 34.39 0.35
CA LYS A 2 -25.11 32.91 0.13
C LYS A 2 -23.98 32.29 -0.71
N LYS A 3 -23.37 33.04 -1.64
CA LYS A 3 -22.29 32.52 -2.52
C LYS A 3 -20.93 32.34 -1.81
N VAL A 4 -20.69 33.05 -0.71
CA VAL A 4 -19.42 32.98 0.04
C VAL A 4 -19.37 31.72 0.93
N LEU A 5 -20.51 31.33 1.49
CA LEU A 5 -20.64 30.10 2.28
C LEU A 5 -20.33 28.82 1.48
N LEU A 6 -20.67 28.80 0.19
CA LEU A 6 -20.37 27.68 -0.71
C LEU A 6 -18.85 27.50 -0.96
N ILE A 7 -18.08 28.58 -0.93
CA ILE A 7 -16.63 28.55 -1.19
C ILE A 7 -15.87 27.98 0.03
N ILE A 8 -16.33 28.29 1.25
CA ILE A 8 -15.73 27.80 2.50
C ILE A 8 -15.92 26.28 2.68
N VAL A 9 -17.07 25.74 2.25
CA VAL A 9 -17.33 24.29 2.28
C VAL A 9 -16.42 23.55 1.29
N LEU A 10 -16.13 24.14 0.12
CA LEU A 10 -15.28 23.51 -0.89
C LEU A 10 -13.79 23.49 -0.48
N LEU A 11 -13.33 24.49 0.27
CA LEU A 11 -11.94 24.58 0.77
C LEU A 11 -11.63 23.60 1.91
N SER A 12 -12.67 23.07 2.56
CA SER A 12 -12.53 22.13 3.68
C SER A 12 -12.01 20.75 3.25
N PHE A 13 -12.12 20.40 1.95
CA PHE A 13 -11.61 19.13 1.41
C PHE A 13 -10.13 19.15 1.03
N LEU A 14 -9.46 20.31 1.07
CA LEU A 14 -8.03 20.42 0.75
C LEU A 14 -7.11 20.16 1.97
N SER A 15 -7.68 20.03 3.17
CA SER A 15 -6.93 19.89 4.42
C SER A 15 -6.73 18.44 4.83
N CYS A 16 -6.12 17.61 3.97
CA CYS A 16 -5.46 16.39 4.44
C CYS A 16 -4.47 15.85 3.40
N SER A 17 -3.24 16.36 3.42
CA SER A 17 -2.10 15.45 3.56
C SER A 17 -0.95 16.23 4.18
N LYS A 18 -0.50 15.78 5.35
CA LYS A 18 0.88 16.04 5.74
C LYS A 18 1.72 15.38 4.65
N LYS A 19 2.22 16.20 3.72
CA LYS A 19 3.35 15.82 2.87
C LYS A 19 4.54 15.71 3.82
N GLU A 20 4.66 14.54 4.44
CA GLU A 20 5.93 14.06 4.96
C GLU A 20 6.92 14.20 3.80
N SER A 21 8.05 14.85 4.04
CA SER A 21 9.05 15.17 3.02
C SER A 21 9.58 13.87 2.42
N THR A 22 8.89 13.34 1.42
CA THR A 22 9.17 12.02 0.87
C THR A 22 10.41 12.14 0.02
N ASN A 23 11.49 11.51 0.47
CA ASN A 23 12.49 10.98 -0.44
C ASN A 23 11.74 10.37 -1.64
N LYS A 24 11.98 10.88 -2.87
CA LYS A 24 11.18 10.51 -4.05
C LYS A 24 11.18 9.01 -4.31
N ASP A 25 12.17 8.30 -3.76
CA ASP A 25 12.35 6.86 -3.88
C ASP A 25 11.58 6.04 -2.84
N ILE A 26 10.95 6.66 -1.83
CA ILE A 26 10.16 5.96 -0.83
C ILE A 26 8.66 6.15 -1.09
N ILE A 27 7.92 5.05 -1.13
CA ILE A 27 6.46 5.03 -1.28
C ILE A 27 5.84 5.57 0.02
N PRO A 28 4.91 6.53 -0.03
CA PRO A 28 4.19 6.98 1.17
C PRO A 28 3.50 5.82 1.90
N LYS A 29 3.51 5.81 3.24
CA LYS A 29 2.93 4.74 4.07
C LYS A 29 1.51 4.33 3.65
N GLU A 30 0.65 5.30 3.38
CA GLU A 30 -0.74 5.05 2.98
C GLU A 30 -0.84 4.23 1.69
N ASN A 31 0.03 4.54 0.71
CA ASN A 31 0.10 3.81 -0.56
C ASN A 31 0.77 2.45 -0.36
N LEU A 32 1.86 2.40 0.41
CA LEU A 32 2.55 1.14 0.70
C LEU A 32 1.63 0.17 1.45
N ALA A 33 0.85 0.65 2.40
CA ALA A 33 -0.14 -0.14 3.11
C ALA A 33 -1.19 -0.74 2.17
N ALA A 34 -1.63 0.01 1.16
CA ALA A 34 -2.57 -0.49 0.15
C ALA A 34 -1.94 -1.58 -0.74
N ILE A 35 -0.68 -1.40 -1.12
CA ILE A 35 0.06 -2.41 -1.90
C ILE A 35 0.24 -3.69 -1.08
N ILE A 36 0.69 -3.59 0.18
CA ILE A 36 0.89 -4.74 1.07
C ILE A 36 -0.44 -5.47 1.32
N ALA A 37 -1.54 -4.74 1.51
CA ALA A 37 -2.86 -5.35 1.67
C ALA A 37 -3.29 -6.14 0.42
N ASP A 38 -3.06 -5.62 -0.78
CA ASP A 38 -3.32 -6.36 -2.02
C ASP A 38 -2.43 -7.61 -2.14
N VAL A 39 -1.14 -7.52 -1.77
CA VAL A 39 -0.21 -8.68 -1.74
C VAL A 39 -0.70 -9.75 -0.76
N GLN A 40 -1.16 -9.35 0.43
CA GLN A 40 -1.68 -10.30 1.43
C GLN A 40 -2.99 -10.95 0.96
N LYS A 41 -3.88 -10.21 0.28
CA LYS A 41 -5.08 -10.76 -0.35
C LYS A 41 -4.73 -11.77 -1.44
N ALA A 42 -3.75 -11.47 -2.30
CA ALA A 42 -3.25 -12.40 -3.31
C ALA A 42 -2.65 -13.67 -2.68
N GLN A 43 -1.84 -13.52 -1.62
CA GLN A 43 -1.31 -14.64 -0.87
C GLN A 43 -2.41 -15.53 -0.29
N ALA A 44 -3.46 -14.92 0.30
CA ALA A 44 -4.61 -15.65 0.82
C ALA A 44 -5.34 -16.43 -0.28
N LEU A 45 -5.57 -15.82 -1.45
CA LEU A 45 -6.19 -16.48 -2.61
C LEU A 45 -5.38 -17.68 -3.11
N VAL A 46 -4.05 -17.54 -3.17
CA VAL A 46 -3.14 -18.63 -3.54
C VAL A 46 -3.21 -19.77 -2.52
N ASN A 47 -3.24 -19.44 -1.22
CA ASN A 47 -3.30 -20.44 -0.15
C ASN A 47 -4.64 -21.18 -0.10
N ILE A 48 -5.76 -20.52 -0.41
CA ILE A 48 -7.09 -21.14 -0.47
C ILE A 48 -7.18 -22.20 -1.57
N LYS A 49 -6.48 -22.03 -2.69
CA LYS A 49 -6.54 -22.97 -3.82
C LYS A 49 -5.91 -24.34 -3.51
N GLN A 50 -5.24 -24.52 -2.37
CA GLN A 50 -4.65 -25.79 -1.91
C GLN A 50 -3.84 -26.53 -2.99
N ASP A 51 -3.10 -25.80 -3.83
CA ASP A 51 -2.23 -26.44 -4.82
C ASP A 51 -1.18 -27.30 -4.09
N SER A 52 -1.23 -28.63 -4.31
CA SER A 52 -0.28 -29.59 -3.74
C SER A 52 1.14 -29.41 -4.28
N ASN A 53 1.27 -28.83 -5.48
CA ASN A 53 2.53 -28.50 -6.09
C ASN A 53 3.02 -27.10 -5.66
N MET A 54 4.09 -27.09 -4.87
CA MET A 54 4.73 -25.87 -4.37
C MET A 54 5.25 -24.96 -5.49
N THR A 55 5.78 -25.51 -6.58
CA THR A 55 6.30 -24.74 -7.72
C THR A 55 5.19 -23.94 -8.40
N ILE A 56 4.04 -24.57 -8.66
CA ILE A 56 2.88 -23.90 -9.27
C ILE A 56 2.35 -22.79 -8.36
N ARG A 57 2.29 -23.07 -7.05
CA ARG A 57 1.88 -22.08 -6.05
C ARG A 57 2.78 -20.85 -6.06
N ASN A 58 4.09 -21.06 -6.10
CA ASN A 58 5.09 -19.97 -6.11
C ASN A 58 5.05 -19.16 -7.41
N LEU A 59 4.87 -19.82 -8.56
CA LEU A 59 4.71 -19.13 -9.86
C LEU A 59 3.49 -18.21 -9.85
N ARG A 60 2.33 -18.71 -9.39
CA ARG A 60 1.10 -17.91 -9.31
C ARG A 60 1.23 -16.73 -8.35
N LEU A 61 1.87 -16.94 -7.20
CA LEU A 61 2.12 -15.85 -6.26
C LEU A 61 3.00 -14.77 -6.86
N LYS A 62 4.05 -15.17 -7.60
CA LYS A 62 4.93 -14.24 -8.32
C LYS A 62 4.14 -13.43 -9.36
N GLU A 63 3.34 -14.09 -10.19
CA GLU A 63 2.49 -13.43 -11.19
C GLU A 63 1.54 -12.40 -10.54
N TYR A 64 0.86 -12.78 -9.46
CA TYR A 64 -0.02 -11.84 -8.74
C TYR A 64 0.73 -10.65 -8.16
N ASN A 65 1.91 -10.86 -7.57
CA ASN A 65 2.71 -9.76 -7.03
C ASN A 65 3.17 -8.80 -8.14
N GLU A 66 3.59 -9.31 -9.30
CA GLU A 66 3.94 -8.49 -10.47
C GLU A 66 2.74 -7.67 -10.97
N GLU A 67 1.56 -8.28 -11.06
CA GLU A 67 0.33 -7.58 -11.45
C GLU A 67 -0.09 -6.50 -10.44
N ILE A 68 0.06 -6.77 -9.14
CA ILE A 68 -0.24 -5.80 -8.08
C ILE A 68 0.71 -4.60 -8.19
N LEU A 69 2.01 -4.82 -8.30
CA LEU A 69 2.98 -3.72 -8.44
C LEU A 69 2.70 -2.90 -9.71
N LYS A 70 2.34 -3.55 -10.81
CA LYS A 70 1.92 -2.89 -12.06
C LYS A 70 0.65 -2.07 -11.88
N LYS A 71 -0.37 -2.60 -11.19
CA LYS A 71 -1.63 -1.90 -10.86
C LYS A 71 -1.35 -0.61 -10.09
N HIS A 72 -0.41 -0.65 -9.14
CA HIS A 72 -0.02 0.51 -8.33
C HIS A 72 1.03 1.41 -9.00
N LYS A 73 1.53 1.05 -10.20
CA LYS A 73 2.56 1.78 -10.96
C LYS A 73 3.86 1.96 -10.17
N ILE A 74 4.27 0.91 -9.47
CA ILE A 74 5.47 0.87 -8.63
C ILE A 74 6.43 -0.19 -9.17
N SER A 75 7.74 0.12 -9.17
CA SER A 75 8.77 -0.89 -9.45
C SER A 75 9.05 -1.75 -8.21
N GLU A 76 9.46 -2.99 -8.42
CA GLU A 76 9.84 -3.90 -7.34
C GLU A 76 10.96 -3.32 -6.46
N ASP A 77 11.99 -2.72 -7.05
CA ASP A 77 13.07 -2.04 -6.32
C ASP A 77 12.53 -0.94 -5.39
N LYS A 78 11.60 -0.13 -5.87
CA LYS A 78 10.98 0.94 -5.07
C LYS A 78 10.13 0.39 -3.93
N TYR A 79 9.41 -0.70 -4.18
CA TYR A 79 8.65 -1.40 -3.16
C TYR A 79 9.56 -1.96 -2.06
N ASN A 80 10.62 -2.67 -2.44
CA ASN A 80 11.58 -3.27 -1.52
C ASN A 80 12.29 -2.20 -0.66
N LYS A 81 12.79 -1.12 -1.29
CA LYS A 81 13.40 0.02 -0.58
C LYS A 81 12.44 0.67 0.41
N SER A 82 11.16 0.75 0.07
CA SER A 82 10.16 1.36 0.96
C SER A 82 9.83 0.48 2.16
N ILE A 83 9.78 -0.84 1.97
CA ILE A 83 9.66 -1.80 3.08
C ILE A 83 10.88 -1.69 3.98
N GLU A 84 12.09 -1.75 3.42
CA GLU A 84 13.34 -1.63 4.18
C GLU A 84 13.36 -0.32 4.99
N TYR A 85 13.05 0.81 4.36
CA TYR A 85 13.00 2.12 5.00
C TYR A 85 12.09 2.14 6.22
N TYR A 86 10.81 1.73 6.09
CA TYR A 86 9.90 1.77 7.23
C TYR A 86 10.17 0.68 8.27
N SER A 87 10.62 -0.51 7.85
CA SER A 87 10.96 -1.61 8.76
C SER A 87 12.18 -1.32 9.63
N SER A 88 13.08 -0.43 9.19
CA SER A 88 14.25 0.00 9.96
C SER A 88 13.92 0.83 11.21
N ASN A 89 12.67 1.31 11.34
CA ASN A 89 12.21 2.05 12.51
C ASN A 89 10.92 1.43 13.07
N GLN A 90 11.00 0.92 14.30
CA GLN A 90 9.90 0.20 14.95
C GLN A 90 8.58 1.01 14.99
N LYS A 91 8.66 2.32 15.26
CA LYS A 91 7.46 3.17 15.36
C LYS A 91 6.82 3.34 13.99
N GLU A 92 7.62 3.63 12.97
CA GLU A 92 7.14 3.82 11.60
C GLU A 92 6.57 2.53 11.02
N PHE A 93 7.21 1.39 11.29
CA PHE A 93 6.73 0.08 10.88
C PHE A 93 5.40 -0.29 11.55
N SER A 94 5.27 -0.05 12.86
CA SER A 94 4.03 -0.28 13.59
C SER A 94 2.85 0.50 13.00
N ILE A 95 3.07 1.79 12.66
CA ILE A 95 2.07 2.62 11.98
C ILE A 95 1.70 2.04 10.60
N LEU A 96 2.69 1.60 9.82
CA LEU A 96 2.44 0.97 8.52
C LEU A 96 1.58 -0.30 8.67
N LEU A 97 1.88 -1.15 9.65
CA LEU A 97 1.13 -2.40 9.90
C LEU A 97 -0.32 -2.13 10.37
N ASP A 98 -0.54 -1.10 11.19
CA ASP A 98 -1.90 -0.67 11.56
C ASP A 98 -2.69 -0.22 10.31
N MET A 99 -2.06 0.55 9.42
CA MET A 99 -2.66 0.96 8.14
C MET A 99 -2.96 -0.23 7.23
N VAL A 100 -2.06 -1.22 7.15
CA VAL A 100 -2.29 -2.46 6.39
C VAL A 100 -3.52 -3.19 6.96
N SER A 101 -3.58 -3.38 8.27
CA SER A 101 -4.66 -4.09 8.95
C SER A 101 -6.02 -3.44 8.67
N LYS A 102 -6.09 -2.10 8.68
CA LYS A 102 -7.30 -1.34 8.32
C LYS A 102 -7.77 -1.52 6.87
N LYS A 103 -6.89 -1.92 5.95
CA LYS A 103 -7.22 -2.15 4.53
C LYS A 103 -7.58 -3.61 4.21
N LEU A 104 -7.31 -4.51 5.15
CA LEU A 104 -7.70 -5.92 5.06
C LEU A 104 -9.13 -6.16 5.57
N ASN A 105 -9.53 -5.42 6.60
CA ASN A 105 -10.90 -5.38 7.12
C ASN A 105 -11.82 -4.56 6.22
#